data_AF-A0A971SR06-F1
#
_entry.id   AF-A0A971SR06-F1
#
_cell.length_a   1.000
_cell.length_b   1.000
_cell.length_c   1.000
_cell.angle_alpha   90.00
_cell.angle_beta   90.00
_cell.angle_gamma   90.00
#
_symmetry.space_group_name_H-M   'P 1'
#
loop_
_entity.id
_entity.type
_entity.pdbx_description
1 polymer ?
#
loop_
_entity_poly.entity_id
_entity_poly.type
_entity_poly.pdbx_seq_one_letter_code
_entity_poly.pdbx_strand_id
1 'polypeptide(L)'
;AFTGSVSRASLTCLSVCGFITFFGVCIGLLDAWNFLPSLCGRIAFKTGAELHFIRSLLCGFLEIGVGTGSMLGLSLSAENLALCSFVLGWGGLSVQAQAASAISEGGLPPMPHLLGKLLHGGLSALITFIIYPLFF
;
A
#
# COMPACT_ATOMS: atom_id res chain seq x y z
N ALA A 1 -1.55 -36.28 -1.28
CA ALA A 1 -2.32 -35.12 -0.74
C ALA A 1 -1.43 -34.21 0.11
N PHE A 2 -0.84 -34.69 1.21
CA PHE A 2 -0.02 -33.89 2.14
C PHE A 2 1.16 -33.15 1.47
N THR A 3 2.03 -33.86 0.75
CA THR A 3 3.22 -33.29 0.10
C THR A 3 2.89 -32.17 -0.90
N GLY A 4 1.79 -32.32 -1.65
CA GLY A 4 1.31 -31.30 -2.58
C GLY A 4 0.78 -30.04 -1.88
N SER A 5 0.18 -30.17 -0.70
CA SER A 5 -0.25 -29.00 0.09
C SER A 5 0.92 -28.23 0.68
N VAL A 6 1.97 -28.94 1.16
CA VAL A 6 3.21 -28.30 1.63
C VAL A 6 3.89 -27.54 0.50
N SER A 7 4.07 -28.16 -0.67
CA SER A 7 4.70 -27.51 -1.83
C SER A 7 3.93 -26.26 -2.29
N ARG A 8 2.60 -26.33 -2.39
CA ARG A 8 1.77 -25.17 -2.75
C ARG A 8 1.87 -24.04 -1.74
N ALA A 9 1.81 -24.34 -0.44
CA ALA A 9 1.98 -23.33 0.60
C ALA A 9 3.36 -22.64 0.52
N SER A 10 4.43 -23.41 0.26
CA SER A 10 5.77 -22.85 0.04
C SER A 10 5.83 -21.93 -1.18
N LEU A 11 5.24 -22.33 -2.30
CA LEU A 11 5.18 -21.51 -3.52
C LEU A 11 4.37 -20.23 -3.31
N THR A 12 3.23 -20.30 -2.63
CA THR A 12 2.44 -19.12 -2.27
C THR A 12 3.25 -18.18 -1.37
N CYS A 13 3.92 -18.70 -0.35
CA CYS A 13 4.78 -17.90 0.53
C CYS A 13 5.91 -17.20 -0.25
N LEU A 14 6.59 -17.94 -1.14
CA LEU A 14 7.63 -17.37 -1.98
C LEU A 14 7.09 -16.28 -2.92
N SER A 15 5.91 -16.48 -3.47
CA SER A 15 5.21 -15.48 -4.30
C SER A 15 4.90 -14.21 -3.49
N VAL A 16 4.37 -14.34 -2.27
CA VAL A 16 4.14 -13.20 -1.35
C VAL A 16 5.42 -12.41 -1.13
N CYS A 17 6.48 -13.09 -0.69
CA CYS A 17 7.78 -12.46 -0.42
C CYS A 17 8.38 -11.85 -1.69
N GLY A 18 8.21 -12.50 -2.84
CA GLY A 18 8.69 -12.03 -4.15
C GLY A 18 8.04 -10.70 -4.55
N PHE A 19 6.71 -10.60 -4.48
CA PHE A 19 6.01 -9.35 -4.80
C PHE A 19 6.38 -8.22 -3.84
N ILE A 20 6.39 -8.46 -2.52
CA ILE A 20 6.78 -7.44 -1.53
C ILE A 20 8.21 -6.97 -1.79
N THR A 21 9.16 -7.90 -1.97
CA THR A 21 10.57 -7.58 -2.22
C THR A 21 10.75 -6.82 -3.53
N PHE A 22 10.09 -7.23 -4.60
CA PHE A 22 10.17 -6.57 -5.90
C PHE A 22 9.73 -5.10 -5.81
N PHE A 23 8.53 -4.84 -5.28
CA PHE A 23 8.05 -3.46 -5.16
C PHE A 23 8.88 -2.65 -4.16
N GLY A 24 9.36 -3.25 -3.07
CA GLY A 24 10.29 -2.61 -2.13
C GLY A 24 11.60 -2.18 -2.81
N VAL A 25 12.20 -3.05 -3.63
CA VAL A 25 13.40 -2.73 -4.42
C VAL A 25 13.10 -1.65 -5.46
N CYS A 26 11.95 -1.70 -6.14
CA CYS A 26 11.56 -0.63 -7.08
C CYS A 26 11.47 0.73 -6.38
N ILE A 27 10.85 0.81 -5.20
CA ILE A 27 10.83 2.04 -4.40
C ILE A 27 12.26 2.48 -4.05
N GLY A 28 13.10 1.56 -3.59
CA GLY A 28 14.50 1.84 -3.28
C GLY A 28 15.32 2.36 -4.47
N LEU A 29 15.07 1.85 -5.69
CA LEU A 29 15.69 2.35 -6.91
C LEU A 29 15.20 3.77 -7.26
N LEU A 30 13.89 4.03 -7.12
CA LEU A 30 13.32 5.37 -7.33
C LEU A 30 13.84 6.38 -6.31
N ASP A 31 14.10 5.95 -5.07
CA ASP A 31 14.78 6.76 -4.06
C ASP A 31 16.25 7.03 -4.44
N ALA A 32 16.99 5.99 -4.86
CA ALA A 32 18.39 6.13 -5.27
C ALA A 32 18.57 7.06 -6.48
N TRP A 33 17.59 7.10 -7.39
CA TRP A 33 17.55 8.05 -8.51
C TRP A 33 17.03 9.44 -8.14
N ASN A 34 16.71 9.66 -6.87
CA ASN A 34 16.12 10.89 -6.34
C ASN A 34 14.77 11.26 -7.00
N PHE A 35 14.11 10.29 -7.67
CA PHE A 35 12.82 10.51 -8.31
C PHE A 35 11.72 10.64 -7.26
N LEU A 36 11.62 9.65 -6.36
CA LEU A 36 10.57 9.64 -5.32
C LEU A 36 10.71 10.82 -4.34
N PRO A 37 11.90 11.12 -3.78
CA PRO A 37 12.08 12.25 -2.88
C PRO A 37 11.77 13.59 -3.54
N SER A 38 12.20 13.80 -4.79
CA SER A 38 11.89 15.01 -5.56
C SER A 38 10.38 15.15 -5.82
N LEU A 39 9.71 14.05 -6.19
CA LEU A 39 8.26 14.04 -6.38
C LEU A 39 7.51 14.34 -5.08
N CYS A 40 7.92 13.73 -3.97
CA CYS A 40 7.35 14.00 -2.64
C CYS A 40 7.50 15.47 -2.26
N GLY A 41 8.70 16.04 -2.42
CA GLY A 41 8.97 17.44 -2.11
C GLY A 41 8.16 18.41 -2.97
N ARG A 42 8.02 18.12 -4.28
CA ARG A 42 7.20 18.94 -5.20
C ARG A 42 5.73 18.92 -4.85
N ILE A 43 5.19 17.78 -4.45
CA ILE A 43 3.77 17.66 -4.06
C ILE A 43 3.57 18.34 -2.71
N ALA A 44 4.41 18.04 -1.71
CA ALA A 44 4.36 18.64 -0.38
C ALA A 44 4.42 20.18 -0.44
N PHE A 45 5.32 20.74 -1.28
CA PHE A 45 5.41 22.19 -1.48
C PHE A 45 4.13 22.78 -2.08
N LYS A 46 3.47 22.08 -3.01
CA LYS A 46 2.25 22.57 -3.65
C LYS A 46 1.01 22.44 -2.76
N THR A 47 0.93 21.39 -1.95
CA THR A 47 -0.23 21.11 -1.10
C THR A 47 -0.10 21.68 0.31
N GLY A 48 1.12 22.02 0.75
CA GLY A 48 1.42 22.37 2.13
C GLY A 48 1.43 21.18 3.09
N ALA A 49 1.28 19.95 2.57
CA ALA A 49 1.25 18.74 3.38
C ALA A 49 2.65 18.34 3.88
N GLU A 50 2.70 17.60 4.98
CA GLU A 50 3.95 17.07 5.53
C GLU A 50 4.62 16.11 4.54
N LEU A 51 5.95 16.17 4.43
CA LEU A 51 6.72 15.33 3.49
C LEU A 51 6.51 13.83 3.76
N HIS A 52 6.46 13.45 5.04
CA HIS A 52 6.23 12.06 5.46
C HIS A 52 4.83 11.56 5.06
N PHE A 53 3.81 12.42 5.08
CA PHE A 53 2.46 12.09 4.62
C PHE A 53 2.47 11.73 3.13
N ILE A 54 3.07 12.60 2.30
CA ILE A 54 3.15 12.36 0.85
C ILE A 54 3.99 11.12 0.55
N ARG A 55 5.12 10.96 1.23
CA ARG A 55 5.97 9.77 1.06
C ARG A 55 5.22 8.50 1.42
N SER A 56 4.51 8.49 2.54
CA SER A 56 3.70 7.34 2.96
C SER A 56 2.59 7.03 1.95
N LEU A 57 1.90 8.04 1.42
CA LEU A 57 0.89 7.84 0.38
C LEU A 57 1.48 7.21 -0.89
N LEU A 58 2.57 7.75 -1.42
CA LEU A 58 3.18 7.27 -2.66
C LEU A 58 3.81 5.88 -2.50
N CYS A 59 4.59 5.68 -1.43
CA CYS A 59 5.16 4.37 -1.13
C CYS A 59 4.07 3.35 -0.83
N GLY A 60 3.07 3.71 -0.01
CA GLY A 60 1.97 2.83 0.39
C GLY A 60 1.02 2.47 -0.75
N PHE A 61 0.96 3.32 -1.78
CA PHE A 61 0.27 2.96 -3.02
C PHE A 61 0.98 1.80 -3.75
N LEU A 62 2.31 1.71 -3.65
CA LEU A 62 3.12 0.67 -4.28
C LEU A 62 3.29 -0.57 -3.39
N GLU A 63 3.66 -0.37 -2.13
CA GLU A 63 4.01 -1.42 -1.18
C GLU A 63 3.64 -0.96 0.25
N ILE A 64 2.79 -1.73 0.92
CA ILE A 64 2.20 -1.41 2.23
C ILE A 64 3.25 -1.27 3.34
N GLY A 65 4.28 -2.12 3.37
CA GLY A 65 5.33 -2.08 4.38
C GLY A 65 6.16 -0.81 4.34
N VAL A 66 6.65 -0.43 3.16
CA VAL A 66 7.42 0.82 2.97
C VAL A 66 6.53 2.05 3.19
N GLY A 67 5.26 1.99 2.76
CA GLY A 67 4.28 3.06 2.97
C GLY A 67 3.99 3.33 4.44
N THR A 68 3.64 2.29 5.19
CA THR A 68 3.38 2.39 6.64
C THR A 68 4.65 2.74 7.42
N GLY A 69 5.80 2.17 7.06
CA GLY A 69 7.10 2.54 7.64
C GLY A 69 7.45 4.02 7.44
N SER A 70 7.06 4.61 6.32
CA SER A 70 7.27 6.04 6.03
C SER A 70 6.42 6.98 6.89
N MET A 71 5.44 6.46 7.64
CA MET A 71 4.61 7.21 8.59
C MET A 71 5.28 7.45 9.94
N LEU A 72 6.41 6.77 10.23
CA LEU A 72 7.14 6.98 11.46
C LEU A 72 7.52 8.46 11.61
N GLY A 73 7.09 9.07 12.71
CA GLY A 73 7.29 10.49 13.00
C GLY A 73 6.09 11.40 12.70
N LEU A 74 5.08 10.91 11.96
CA LEU A 74 3.82 11.64 11.78
C LEU A 74 3.11 11.79 13.13
N SER A 75 2.58 12.97 13.40
CA SER A 75 1.72 13.21 14.56
C SER A 75 0.41 12.45 14.43
N LEU A 76 -0.22 12.14 15.57
CA LEU A 76 -1.56 11.59 15.55
C LEU A 76 -2.56 12.70 15.20
N SER A 77 -3.07 12.65 13.97
CA SER A 77 -4.08 13.58 13.44
C SER A 77 -5.12 12.80 12.64
N ALA A 78 -6.29 13.41 12.42
CA ALA A 78 -7.35 12.81 11.61
C ALA A 78 -6.86 12.42 10.21
N GLU A 79 -6.04 13.29 9.60
CA GLU A 79 -5.49 13.10 8.26
C GLU A 79 -4.47 11.96 8.22
N ASN A 80 -3.52 11.94 9.17
CA ASN A 80 -2.48 10.91 9.23
C ASN A 80 -3.09 9.52 9.51
N LEU A 81 -4.10 9.46 10.38
CA LEU A 81 -4.80 8.22 10.66
C LEU A 81 -5.66 7.76 9.47
N ALA A 82 -6.35 8.69 8.79
CA ALA A 82 -7.09 8.39 7.58
C ALA A 82 -6.18 7.88 6.46
N LEU A 83 -4.97 8.45 6.30
CA LEU A 83 -3.97 7.95 5.37
C LEU A 83 -3.51 6.53 5.74
N CYS A 84 -3.31 6.25 7.03
CA CYS A 84 -2.95 4.91 7.49
C CYS A 84 -4.04 3.90 7.13
N SER A 85 -5.30 4.24 7.42
CA SER A 85 -6.47 3.44 7.03
C SER A 85 -6.58 3.25 5.51
N PHE A 86 -6.28 4.27 4.72
CA PHE A 86 -6.22 4.15 3.26
C PHE A 86 -5.17 3.14 2.82
N VAL A 87 -3.93 3.29 3.28
CA VAL A 87 -2.79 2.44 2.87
C VAL A 87 -3.03 0.98 3.27
N LEU A 88 -3.53 0.74 4.48
CA LEU A 88 -3.90 -0.61 4.94
C LEU A 88 -5.06 -1.21 4.13
N GLY A 89 -6.10 -0.41 3.85
CA GLY A 89 -7.25 -0.85 3.07
C GLY A 89 -6.91 -1.12 1.60
N TRP A 90 -6.07 -0.28 0.99
CA TRP A 90 -5.56 -0.45 -0.36
C TRP A 90 -4.64 -1.67 -0.49
N GLY A 91 -3.68 -1.81 0.43
CA GLY A 91 -2.73 -2.92 0.49
C GLY A 91 -1.50 -2.79 -0.42
N GLY A 92 -1.43 -1.77 -1.28
CA GLY A 92 -0.32 -1.55 -2.21
C GLY A 92 -0.43 -2.38 -3.49
N LEU A 93 0.17 -1.91 -4.59
CA LEU A 93 0.23 -2.64 -5.87
C LEU A 93 0.90 -4.02 -5.73
N SER A 94 1.80 -4.22 -4.76
CA SER A 94 2.39 -5.52 -4.47
C SER A 94 1.33 -6.58 -4.16
N VAL A 95 0.38 -6.27 -3.27
CA VAL A 95 -0.73 -7.16 -2.92
C VAL A 95 -1.72 -7.30 -4.08
N GLN A 96 -1.94 -6.24 -4.85
CA GLN A 96 -2.83 -6.31 -6.02
C GLN A 96 -2.27 -7.22 -7.13
N ALA A 97 -0.96 -7.15 -7.40
CA ALA A 97 -0.29 -8.01 -8.37
C ALA A 97 -0.32 -9.48 -7.92
N GLN A 98 -0.09 -9.72 -6.63
CA GLN A 98 -0.26 -11.03 -6.03
C GLN A 98 -1.69 -11.56 -6.19
N ALA A 99 -2.70 -10.78 -5.81
CA ALA A 99 -4.09 -11.18 -5.92
C ALA A 99 -4.49 -11.44 -7.38
N ALA A 100 -4.04 -10.60 -8.32
CA ALA A 100 -4.28 -10.78 -9.75
C ALA A 100 -3.70 -12.10 -10.27
N SER A 101 -2.49 -12.49 -9.85
CA SER A 101 -1.91 -13.78 -10.23
C SER A 101 -2.79 -14.95 -9.78
N ALA A 102 -3.29 -14.92 -8.54
CA ALA A 102 -4.15 -15.97 -8.00
C ALA A 102 -5.56 -15.99 -8.62
N ILE A 103 -6.17 -14.82 -8.84
CA ILE A 103 -7.52 -14.68 -9.40
C ILE A 103 -7.55 -15.08 -10.89
N SER A 104 -6.48 -14.77 -11.62
CA SER A 104 -6.36 -15.10 -13.04
C SER A 104 -6.37 -16.61 -13.31
N GLU A 105 -5.81 -17.42 -12.39
CA GLU A 105 -5.89 -18.89 -12.46
C GLU A 105 -7.34 -19.39 -12.34
N GLY A 106 -8.21 -18.64 -11.67
CA GLY A 106 -9.64 -18.93 -11.51
C GLY A 106 -10.54 -18.42 -12.64
N GLY A 107 -9.97 -17.79 -13.69
CA GLY A 107 -10.73 -17.29 -14.85
C GLY A 107 -11.54 -16.01 -14.61
N LEU A 108 -11.33 -15.34 -13.46
CA LEU A 108 -12.01 -14.10 -13.13
C LEU A 108 -11.16 -12.89 -13.56
N PRO A 109 -11.78 -11.81 -14.07
CA PRO A 109 -11.04 -10.59 -14.39
C PRO A 109 -10.49 -9.95 -13.10
N PRO A 110 -9.24 -9.47 -13.08
CA PRO A 110 -8.64 -8.87 -11.88
C PRO A 110 -9.14 -7.43 -11.61
N MET A 111 -9.73 -6.76 -12.62
CA MET A 111 -10.11 -5.35 -12.52
C MET A 111 -11.19 -5.05 -11.46
N PRO A 112 -12.28 -5.83 -11.33
CA PRO A 112 -13.26 -5.59 -10.26
C PRO A 112 -12.66 -5.74 -8.86
N HIS A 113 -11.72 -6.66 -8.67
CA HIS A 113 -11.01 -6.82 -7.40
C HIS A 113 -10.17 -5.59 -7.07
N LEU A 114 -9.38 -5.11 -8.05
CA LEU A 114 -8.55 -3.92 -7.91
C LEU A 114 -9.39 -2.68 -7.53
N LEU A 115 -10.47 -2.43 -8.26
CA LEU A 115 -11.37 -1.30 -7.99
C LEU A 115 -12.06 -1.45 -6.63
N GLY A 116 -12.49 -2.67 -6.27
CA GLY A 116 -13.04 -2.96 -4.95
C GLY A 116 -12.07 -2.63 -3.82
N LYS A 117 -10.78 -2.96 -3.98
CA LYS A 117 -9.73 -2.63 -3.00
C LYS A 117 -9.43 -1.13 -2.94
N LEU A 118 -9.46 -0.43 -4.07
CA LEU A 118 -9.30 1.04 -4.08
C LEU A 118 -10.45 1.72 -3.34
N LEU A 119 -11.69 1.30 -3.61
CA LEU A 119 -12.88 1.77 -2.92
C LEU A 119 -12.82 1.44 -1.43
N HIS A 120 -12.39 0.23 -1.06
CA HIS A 120 -12.23 -0.15 0.33
C HIS A 120 -11.22 0.76 1.06
N GLY A 121 -10.06 1.02 0.48
CA GLY A 121 -9.09 1.98 1.03
C GLY A 121 -9.68 3.37 1.20
N GLY A 122 -10.33 3.90 0.17
CA GLY A 122 -10.96 5.23 0.21
C GLY A 122 -12.06 5.34 1.26
N LEU A 123 -12.94 4.34 1.35
CA LEU A 123 -13.99 4.28 2.36
C LEU A 123 -13.42 4.17 3.77
N SER A 124 -12.40 3.33 3.99
CA SER A 124 -11.72 3.24 5.28
C SER A 124 -11.13 4.57 5.71
N ALA A 125 -10.47 5.29 4.80
CA ALA A 125 -9.93 6.61 5.07
C ALA A 125 -11.02 7.62 5.46
N LEU A 126 -12.11 7.66 4.69
CA LEU A 126 -13.24 8.55 4.93
C LEU A 126 -13.90 8.28 6.29
N ILE A 127 -14.16 7.01 6.59
CA ILE A 127 -14.76 6.59 7.87
C ILE A 127 -13.84 6.98 9.03
N THR A 128 -12.53 6.70 8.92
CA THR A 128 -11.56 7.07 9.95
C THR A 128 -11.51 8.58 10.18
N PHE A 129 -11.51 9.39 9.12
CA PHE A 129 -11.49 10.85 9.23
C PHE A 129 -12.76 11.39 9.93
N ILE A 130 -13.94 10.88 9.56
CA ILE A 130 -15.22 11.30 10.15
C ILE A 130 -15.32 10.91 11.62
N ILE A 131 -14.87 9.71 11.97
CA ILE A 131 -15.02 9.16 13.32
C ILE A 131 -13.89 9.63 14.26
N TYR A 132 -12.77 10.14 13.73
CA TYR A 132 -11.62 10.59 14.54
C TYR A 132 -12.01 11.48 15.75
N PRO A 133 -12.86 12.53 15.62
CA PRO A 133 -13.24 13.40 16.74
C PRO A 133 -14.06 12.70 17.85
N LEU A 134 -14.55 11.48 17.62
CA LEU A 134 -15.23 10.70 18.64
C LEU A 134 -14.25 10.05 19.63
N PHE A 135 -13.00 9.83 19.21
CA PHE A 135 -11.98 9.13 19.98
C PHE A 135 -10.87 10.03 20.53
N PHE A 136 -10.68 11.21 19.94
CA PHE A 136 -9.65 12.19 20.29
C PHE A 136 -10.26 13.59 20.33
#